data_AF-A0A7W1ISK3-F1
#
_entry.id   AF-A0A7W1ISK3-F1
#
_cell.length_a   1.000
_cell.length_b   1.000
_cell.length_c   1.000
_cell.angle_alpha   90.00
_cell.angle_beta   90.00
_cell.angle_gamma   90.00
#
_symmetry.space_group_name_H-M   'P 1'
#
loop_
_entity.id
_entity.type
_entity.pdbx_description
1 polymer ?
#
loop_
_entity_poly.entity_id
_entity_poly.type
_entity_poly.pdbx_seq_one_letter_code
_entity_poly.pdbx_strand_id
1 'polypeptide(L)'
;FYSGRAEPETCGWDPNVSRTGASIGGMTYPEQLEDLVEWRDLHKPKAEIWLTETGNDVGGPIGRSERHQAAKIPRGIMLALAAGIERVFIYREKGSDPSMHAGAGLLRNDNSVRPSWITMATMIRQLQGFEGRAVRLPSTDPNVWMLLWEDGKRRVVTAWTLEGTTKLGVELGKAEVCDAFGRKTQAKTTAEVVLGYAPTYLTVEPSAELARLVGLGRDRAKARAAERQRLTALPMSLYDFGGTDYVGMLKGYGLPRRFTAVGKDDVWNEERGYGFSEPAAGVDDMHWVGDPLERDSCRVSPSTTFRMRLPPGQVKVRVSAGAINGEPTEVMIGSGADQQFKPTTKESHLVEFTITVGAKPVEVWIKDWGSFKWLTAMPVAPAP
;
A
#
# COMPACT_ATOMS: atom_id res chain seq x y z
N PHE A 1 8.92 -8.95 -1.60
CA PHE A 1 8.85 -7.69 -0.85
C PHE A 1 10.13 -7.48 -0.05
N TYR A 2 10.72 -6.29 -0.14
CA TYR A 2 11.83 -5.86 0.71
C TYR A 2 11.51 -4.52 1.34
N SER A 3 11.45 -4.43 2.68
CA SER A 3 11.23 -3.14 3.34
C SER A 3 12.47 -2.23 3.33
N GLY A 4 13.64 -2.81 3.04
CA GLY A 4 14.94 -2.14 3.08
C GLY A 4 15.16 -1.37 4.38
N ARG A 5 15.35 -0.05 4.25
CA ARG A 5 15.52 0.82 5.42
C ARG A 5 14.21 1.15 6.11
N ALA A 6 13.03 1.05 5.51
CA ALA A 6 11.76 1.30 6.21
C ALA A 6 11.35 0.10 7.07
N GLU A 7 10.46 0.32 8.04
CA GLU A 7 9.85 -0.77 8.81
C GLU A 7 8.73 -1.42 7.97
N PRO A 8 8.65 -2.76 7.85
CA PRO A 8 7.68 -3.44 7.00
C PRO A 8 6.22 -3.02 7.24
N GLU A 9 5.87 -2.54 8.42
CA GLU A 9 4.53 -2.12 8.81
C GLU A 9 4.10 -0.79 8.17
N THR A 10 5.06 0.09 7.92
CA THR A 10 4.84 1.45 7.41
C THR A 10 5.47 1.67 6.04
N CYS A 11 6.17 0.66 5.52
CA CYS A 11 6.84 0.72 4.24
C CYS A 11 5.82 0.75 3.10
N GLY A 12 5.67 1.92 2.47
CA GLY A 12 4.76 2.13 1.33
C GLY A 12 5.36 1.89 -0.05
N TRP A 13 6.56 1.32 -0.13
CA TRP A 13 7.30 1.13 -1.38
C TRP A 13 8.22 -0.09 -1.29
N ASP A 14 8.54 -0.73 -2.42
CA ASP A 14 9.57 -1.77 -2.47
C ASP A 14 10.87 -1.20 -3.07
N PRO A 15 11.92 -0.91 -2.28
CA PRO A 15 13.24 -0.50 -2.78
C PRO A 15 13.86 -1.39 -3.84
N ASN A 16 13.43 -2.65 -3.96
CA ASN A 16 13.89 -3.53 -5.03
C ASN A 16 13.33 -3.11 -6.39
N VAL A 17 12.07 -2.68 -6.43
CA VAL A 17 11.35 -2.37 -7.67
C VAL A 17 11.38 -0.87 -7.98
N SER A 18 11.29 -0.04 -6.95
CA SER A 18 11.29 1.42 -7.09
C SER A 18 12.57 2.00 -6.49
N ARG A 19 13.50 2.46 -7.34
CA ARG A 19 14.77 3.05 -6.89
C ARG A 19 14.68 4.52 -6.53
N THR A 20 13.56 5.18 -6.87
CA THR A 20 13.36 6.62 -6.70
C THR A 20 12.92 7.01 -5.28
N GLY A 21 12.88 6.04 -4.36
CA GLY A 21 12.57 6.27 -2.95
C GLY A 21 11.11 5.97 -2.60
N ALA A 22 10.74 6.29 -1.35
CA ALA A 22 9.37 6.15 -0.91
C ALA A 22 8.46 7.05 -1.75
N SER A 23 7.55 6.46 -2.51
CA SER A 23 6.39 7.21 -3.02
C SER A 23 5.60 7.66 -1.79
N ILE A 24 5.73 8.94 -1.44
CA ILE A 24 4.99 9.57 -0.35
C ILE A 24 3.50 9.45 -0.73
N GLY A 25 2.78 8.51 -0.09
CA GLY A 25 1.35 8.25 -0.36
C GLY A 25 1.02 6.89 -0.98
N GLY A 26 1.98 5.97 -1.11
CA GLY A 26 1.70 4.58 -1.47
C GLY A 26 1.09 3.78 -0.33
N MET A 27 0.33 2.72 -0.66
CA MET A 27 -0.17 1.75 0.32
C MET A 27 0.99 1.09 1.05
N THR A 28 0.89 0.99 2.37
CA THR A 28 1.82 0.22 3.21
C THR A 28 1.80 -1.26 2.82
N TYR A 29 2.87 -2.00 3.15
CA TYR A 29 2.92 -3.43 2.86
C TYR A 29 1.74 -4.23 3.45
N PRO A 30 1.28 -4.01 4.70
CA PRO A 30 0.05 -4.63 5.19
C PRO A 30 -1.18 -4.34 4.31
N GLU A 31 -1.35 -3.10 3.85
CA GLU A 31 -2.45 -2.73 2.97
C GLU A 31 -2.33 -3.42 1.59
N GLN A 32 -1.13 -3.52 1.03
CA GLN A 32 -0.89 -4.25 -0.22
C GLN A 32 -1.20 -5.75 -0.09
N LEU A 33 -0.89 -6.36 1.06
CA LEU A 33 -1.24 -7.75 1.34
C LEU A 33 -2.76 -7.94 1.44
N GLU A 34 -3.44 -7.04 2.14
CA GLU A 34 -4.91 -7.03 2.24
C GLU A 34 -5.57 -6.88 0.86
N ASP A 35 -5.06 -5.99 0.01
CA ASP A 35 -5.50 -5.82 -1.39
C ASP A 35 -5.40 -7.11 -2.20
N LEU A 36 -4.25 -7.77 -2.12
CA LEU A 36 -4.00 -9.01 -2.87
C LEU A 36 -4.93 -10.14 -2.40
N VAL A 37 -5.11 -10.27 -1.09
CA VAL A 37 -5.97 -11.30 -0.50
C VAL A 37 -7.44 -11.02 -0.83
N GLU A 38 -7.90 -9.77 -0.77
CA GLU A 38 -9.28 -9.43 -1.16
C GLU A 38 -9.53 -9.71 -2.64
N TRP A 39 -8.58 -9.34 -3.51
CA TRP A 39 -8.67 -9.67 -4.93
C TRP A 39 -8.77 -11.19 -5.15
N ARG A 40 -7.96 -11.98 -4.44
CA ARG A 40 -8.04 -13.45 -4.49
C ARG A 40 -9.40 -13.92 -4.01
N ASP A 41 -9.87 -13.46 -2.86
CA ASP A 41 -11.14 -13.88 -2.27
C ASP A 41 -12.32 -13.59 -3.21
N LEU A 42 -12.28 -12.47 -3.95
CA LEU A 42 -13.31 -12.10 -4.93
C LEU A 42 -13.23 -12.90 -6.24
N HIS A 43 -12.04 -13.04 -6.83
CA HIS A 43 -11.89 -13.53 -8.20
C HIS A 43 -11.40 -14.98 -8.30
N LYS A 44 -10.68 -15.47 -7.28
CA LYS A 44 -10.01 -16.76 -7.24
C LYS A 44 -10.06 -17.37 -5.82
N PRO A 45 -11.24 -17.54 -5.19
CA PRO A 45 -11.37 -17.87 -3.76
C PRO A 45 -10.70 -19.19 -3.32
N LYS A 46 -10.39 -20.08 -4.27
CA LYS A 46 -9.72 -21.36 -4.01
C LYS A 46 -8.21 -21.35 -4.29
N ALA A 47 -7.69 -20.26 -4.86
CA ALA A 47 -6.27 -20.14 -5.16
C ALA A 47 -5.49 -19.80 -3.90
N GLU A 48 -4.33 -20.43 -3.73
CA GLU A 48 -3.34 -20.01 -2.74
C GLU A 48 -2.55 -18.81 -3.28
N ILE A 49 -2.08 -17.95 -2.39
CA ILE A 49 -1.15 -16.87 -2.67
C ILE A 49 0.20 -17.26 -2.08
N TRP A 50 1.23 -17.23 -2.93
CA TRP A 50 2.60 -17.52 -2.52
C TRP A 50 3.44 -16.25 -2.65
N LEU A 51 3.99 -15.80 -1.53
CA LEU A 51 5.03 -14.78 -1.53
C LEU A 51 6.38 -15.47 -1.75
N THR A 52 6.74 -15.65 -3.02
CA THR A 52 7.91 -16.43 -3.43
C THR A 52 9.25 -15.80 -3.10
N GLU A 53 9.27 -14.49 -2.81
CA GLU A 53 10.47 -13.80 -2.33
C GLU A 53 10.13 -12.69 -1.34
N THR A 54 10.72 -12.78 -0.14
CA THR A 54 10.80 -11.68 0.82
C THR A 54 12.14 -11.69 1.54
N GLY A 55 12.63 -10.53 1.97
CA GLY A 55 13.91 -10.46 2.66
C GLY A 55 14.23 -9.09 3.22
N ASN A 56 15.42 -8.97 3.79
CA ASN A 56 15.98 -7.69 4.18
C ASN A 56 17.51 -7.76 4.11
N ASP A 57 18.12 -6.77 3.46
CA ASP A 57 19.57 -6.72 3.29
C ASP A 57 20.29 -6.27 4.57
N VAL A 58 21.53 -6.72 4.70
CA VAL A 58 22.53 -6.18 5.65
C VAL A 58 23.55 -5.37 4.86
N GLY A 59 23.76 -4.12 5.25
CA GLY A 59 24.65 -3.19 4.55
C GLY A 59 24.11 -2.71 3.20
N GLY A 60 24.99 -2.19 2.36
CA GLY A 60 24.64 -1.72 1.02
C GLY A 60 23.68 -0.51 1.00
N PRO A 61 23.11 -0.20 -0.18
CA PRO A 61 22.25 0.97 -0.36
C PRO A 61 20.91 0.84 0.36
N ILE A 62 20.35 -0.38 0.44
CA ILE A 62 18.99 -0.62 0.94
C ILE A 62 18.94 -1.31 2.31
N GLY A 63 20.03 -1.93 2.76
CA GLY A 63 20.08 -2.63 4.04
C GLY A 63 20.43 -1.73 5.23
N ARG A 64 20.33 -2.31 6.43
CA ARG A 64 20.77 -1.72 7.70
C ARG A 64 21.78 -2.65 8.37
N SER A 65 21.65 -2.94 9.66
CA SER A 65 22.50 -3.88 10.39
C SER A 65 21.89 -5.29 10.46
N GLU A 66 22.70 -6.28 10.80
CA GLU A 66 22.22 -7.65 11.09
C GLU A 66 21.14 -7.65 12.18
N ARG A 67 21.25 -6.76 13.16
CA ARG A 67 20.25 -6.59 14.23
C ARG A 67 18.88 -6.19 13.66
N HIS A 68 18.85 -5.32 12.66
CA HIS A 68 17.60 -4.95 11.97
C HIS A 68 17.08 -6.08 11.09
N GLN A 69 17.96 -6.77 10.35
CA GLN A 69 17.55 -7.93 9.54
C GLN A 69 16.87 -8.99 10.43
N ALA A 70 17.46 -9.28 11.59
CA ALA A 70 16.93 -10.26 12.54
C ALA A 70 15.57 -9.89 13.14
N ALA A 71 15.23 -8.61 13.19
CA ALA A 71 13.92 -8.16 13.62
C ALA A 71 12.90 -8.13 12.47
N LYS A 72 13.30 -7.61 11.31
CA LYS A 72 12.39 -7.32 10.20
C LYS A 72 11.93 -8.56 9.45
N ILE A 73 12.81 -9.56 9.26
CA ILE A 73 12.43 -10.77 8.50
C ILE A 73 11.26 -11.50 9.18
N PRO A 74 11.31 -11.84 10.49
CA PRO A 74 10.16 -12.45 11.16
C PRO A 74 8.89 -11.59 11.09
N ARG A 75 9.02 -10.27 11.26
CA ARG A 75 7.89 -9.33 11.20
C ARG A 75 7.22 -9.32 9.81
N GLY A 76 7.99 -9.19 8.74
CA GLY A 76 7.47 -9.21 7.38
C GLY A 76 6.73 -10.51 7.02
N ILE A 77 7.24 -11.64 7.49
CA ILE A 77 6.59 -12.95 7.31
C ILE A 77 5.31 -13.04 8.12
N MET A 78 5.34 -12.64 9.40
CA MET A 78 4.14 -12.62 10.24
C MET A 78 3.03 -11.73 9.66
N LEU A 79 3.37 -10.57 9.09
CA LEU A 79 2.39 -9.71 8.42
C LEU A 79 1.75 -10.39 7.21
N ALA A 80 2.55 -11.06 6.36
CA ALA A 80 2.04 -11.80 5.21
C ALA A 80 1.11 -12.96 5.63
N LEU A 81 1.57 -13.80 6.56
CA LEU A 81 0.77 -14.91 7.08
C LEU A 81 -0.51 -14.40 7.75
N ALA A 82 -0.42 -13.33 8.53
CA ALA A 82 -1.58 -12.72 9.19
C ALA A 82 -2.62 -12.20 8.20
N ALA A 83 -2.19 -11.63 7.07
CA ALA A 83 -3.09 -11.17 6.01
C ALA A 83 -3.81 -12.32 5.29
N GLY A 84 -3.25 -13.54 5.34
CA GLY A 84 -3.80 -14.72 4.67
C GLY A 84 -3.01 -15.17 3.45
N ILE A 85 -1.74 -14.80 3.36
CA ILE A 85 -0.80 -15.43 2.43
C ILE A 85 -0.46 -16.82 2.95
N GLU A 86 -0.63 -17.85 2.13
CA GLU A 86 -0.49 -19.24 2.55
C GLU A 86 0.97 -19.70 2.63
N ARG A 87 1.85 -19.15 1.77
CA ARG A 87 3.28 -19.54 1.73
C ARG A 87 4.17 -18.33 1.57
N VAL A 88 5.21 -18.25 2.39
CA VAL A 88 6.19 -17.15 2.37
C VAL A 88 7.60 -17.73 2.30
N PHE A 89 8.35 -17.33 1.28
CA PHE A 89 9.70 -17.83 1.01
C PHE A 89 10.72 -16.70 1.19
N ILE A 90 11.77 -16.99 1.96
CA ILE A 90 12.84 -16.02 2.21
C ILE A 90 13.85 -16.07 1.09
N TYR A 91 14.13 -14.90 0.52
CA TYR A 91 15.34 -14.66 -0.24
C TYR A 91 16.38 -14.03 0.69
N ARG A 92 17.51 -14.70 0.99
CA ARG A 92 17.98 -16.00 0.49
C ARG A 92 18.69 -16.77 1.59
N GLU A 93 19.04 -18.03 1.34
CA GLU A 93 19.71 -18.85 2.34
C GLU A 93 21.08 -18.27 2.75
N LYS A 94 21.93 -17.91 1.78
CA LYS A 94 23.32 -17.45 1.99
C LYS A 94 23.61 -16.13 1.27
N GLY A 95 24.39 -15.25 1.91
CA GLY A 95 24.89 -14.01 1.31
C GLY A 95 25.60 -13.10 2.30
N SER A 96 26.76 -12.53 1.95
CA SER A 96 27.51 -11.59 2.79
C SER A 96 27.95 -10.27 2.14
N ASP A 97 27.81 -10.11 0.83
CA ASP A 97 28.42 -8.95 0.18
C ASP A 97 27.59 -7.69 0.41
N PRO A 98 28.22 -6.52 0.65
CA PRO A 98 27.53 -5.27 0.93
C PRO A 98 26.96 -4.62 -0.34
N SER A 99 26.50 -5.42 -1.29
CA SER A 99 25.78 -4.98 -2.49
C SER A 99 24.30 -5.35 -2.38
N MET A 100 23.47 -4.72 -3.21
CA MET A 100 22.04 -4.95 -3.24
C MET A 100 21.75 -6.46 -3.47
N HIS A 101 20.94 -7.05 -2.59
CA HIS A 101 20.55 -8.47 -2.52
C HIS A 101 21.65 -9.46 -2.11
N ALA A 102 22.92 -9.07 -2.12
CA ALA A 102 24.00 -9.98 -1.75
C ALA A 102 24.17 -10.12 -0.23
N GLY A 103 23.67 -9.15 0.55
CA GLY A 103 23.67 -9.17 2.01
C GLY A 103 22.40 -9.77 2.65
N ALA A 104 21.48 -10.34 1.87
CA ALA A 104 20.16 -10.80 2.34
C ALA A 104 20.14 -12.20 2.98
N GLY A 105 21.28 -12.89 3.06
CA GLY A 105 21.38 -14.26 3.56
C GLY A 105 20.90 -14.40 5.01
N LEU A 106 20.33 -15.57 5.37
CA LEU A 106 20.23 -16.02 6.77
C LEU A 106 21.56 -16.58 7.29
N LEU A 107 22.38 -17.08 6.37
CA LEU A 107 23.74 -17.51 6.57
C LEU A 107 24.70 -16.54 5.86
N ARG A 108 25.93 -16.46 6.35
CA ARG A 108 27.04 -15.79 5.67
C ARG A 108 27.63 -16.69 4.57
N ASN A 109 28.45 -16.11 3.70
CA ASN A 109 29.15 -16.85 2.63
C ASN A 109 30.06 -17.98 3.17
N ASP A 110 30.55 -17.87 4.42
CA ASP A 110 31.33 -18.90 5.12
C ASP A 110 30.47 -19.93 5.86
N ASN A 111 29.15 -19.93 5.65
CA ASN A 111 28.14 -20.73 6.36
C ASN A 111 27.96 -20.39 7.86
N SER A 112 28.60 -19.34 8.37
CA SER A 112 28.32 -18.89 9.73
C SER A 112 26.91 -18.31 9.85
N VAL A 113 26.29 -18.54 11.00
CA VAL A 113 24.90 -18.17 11.27
C VAL A 113 24.78 -16.67 11.55
N ARG A 114 23.80 -16.00 10.94
CA ARG A 114 23.42 -14.62 11.30
C ARG A 114 22.34 -14.62 12.40
N PRO A 115 22.19 -13.53 13.16
CA PRO A 115 21.11 -13.40 14.13
C PRO A 115 19.69 -13.62 13.54
N SER A 116 19.52 -13.33 12.25
CA SER A 116 18.27 -13.56 11.51
C SER A 116 17.88 -15.05 11.43
N TRP A 117 18.84 -15.96 11.37
CA TRP A 117 18.58 -17.40 11.44
C TRP A 117 17.93 -17.80 12.77
N ILE A 118 18.48 -17.29 13.89
CA ILE A 118 18.02 -17.65 15.24
C ILE A 118 16.62 -17.11 15.48
N THR A 119 16.38 -15.85 15.13
CA THR A 119 15.08 -15.19 15.28
C THR A 119 14.01 -15.82 14.39
N MET A 120 14.36 -16.22 13.17
CA MET A 120 13.50 -17.02 12.30
C MET A 120 13.15 -18.38 12.89
N ALA A 121 14.15 -19.11 13.40
CA ALA A 121 13.92 -20.41 14.03
C ALA A 121 13.01 -20.29 15.26
N THR A 122 13.14 -19.21 16.04
CA THR A 122 12.24 -18.92 17.17
C THR A 122 10.83 -18.63 16.68
N MET A 123 10.64 -17.76 15.69
CA MET A 123 9.33 -17.48 15.11
C MET A 123 8.64 -18.78 14.66
N ILE A 124 9.35 -19.63 13.92
CA ILE A 124 8.81 -20.93 13.45
C ILE A 124 8.37 -21.78 14.64
N ARG A 125 9.20 -21.96 15.67
CA ARG A 125 8.83 -22.77 16.85
C ARG A 125 7.61 -22.21 17.60
N GLN A 126 7.51 -20.88 17.71
CA GLN A 126 6.39 -20.25 18.42
C GLN A 126 5.10 -20.30 17.61
N LEU A 127 5.18 -20.27 16.27
CA LEU A 127 4.02 -20.18 15.39
C LEU A 127 3.72 -21.46 14.59
N GLN A 128 4.48 -22.54 14.79
CA GLN A 128 4.24 -23.81 14.11
C GLN A 128 2.85 -24.37 14.49
N GLY A 129 2.10 -24.79 13.47
CA GLY A 129 0.80 -25.45 13.62
C GLY A 129 -0.39 -24.51 13.75
N PHE A 130 -0.19 -23.18 13.74
CA PHE A 130 -1.31 -22.27 13.55
C PHE A 130 -1.78 -22.32 12.10
N GLU A 131 -3.02 -22.73 11.90
CA GLU A 131 -3.71 -22.69 10.62
C GLU A 131 -4.66 -21.49 10.63
N GLY A 132 -4.36 -20.43 9.88
CA GLY A 132 -5.26 -19.29 9.71
C GLY A 132 -4.60 -17.92 9.81
N ARG A 133 -5.45 -16.90 9.67
CA ARG A 133 -5.09 -15.47 9.73
C ARG A 133 -4.99 -15.01 11.18
N ALA A 134 -3.97 -14.23 11.51
CA ALA A 134 -3.84 -13.62 12.84
C ALA A 134 -4.76 -12.39 12.97
N VAL A 135 -5.24 -12.12 14.19
CA VAL A 135 -6.03 -10.92 14.46
C VAL A 135 -5.10 -9.78 14.89
N ARG A 136 -5.18 -8.64 14.21
CA ARG A 136 -4.49 -7.42 14.62
C ARG A 136 -5.13 -6.84 15.88
N LEU A 137 -4.43 -6.87 17.01
CA LEU A 137 -4.93 -6.28 18.26
C LEU A 137 -4.66 -4.77 18.29
N PRO A 138 -5.58 -3.95 18.82
CA PRO A 138 -5.37 -2.52 18.95
C PRO A 138 -4.40 -2.20 20.09
N SER A 139 -3.59 -1.16 19.90
CA SER A 139 -2.75 -0.56 20.95
C SER A 139 -3.10 0.93 21.08
N THR A 140 -2.95 1.49 22.27
CA THR A 140 -3.00 2.95 22.49
C THR A 140 -1.71 3.63 22.04
N ASP A 141 -0.59 2.90 22.04
CA ASP A 141 0.67 3.36 21.47
C ASP A 141 0.72 2.96 19.98
N PRO A 142 0.72 3.93 19.03
CA PRO A 142 0.78 3.64 17.60
C PRO A 142 2.09 2.97 17.17
N ASN A 143 3.13 3.04 18.00
CA ASN A 143 4.42 2.39 17.79
C ASN A 143 4.35 0.89 18.10
N VAL A 144 3.38 0.43 18.89
CA VAL A 144 3.25 -0.97 19.29
C VAL A 144 2.42 -1.76 18.29
N TRP A 145 2.97 -2.90 17.89
CA TRP A 145 2.33 -3.88 17.04
C TRP A 145 2.07 -5.18 17.78
N MET A 146 0.81 -5.61 17.78
CA MET A 146 0.35 -6.90 18.32
C MET A 146 -0.42 -7.72 17.28
N LEU A 147 -0.11 -9.00 17.14
CA LEU A 147 -0.91 -9.97 16.36
C LEU A 147 -1.26 -11.17 17.25
N LEU A 148 -2.52 -11.59 17.24
CA LEU A 148 -2.97 -12.78 17.95
C LEU A 148 -3.10 -13.96 16.99
N TRP A 149 -2.46 -15.07 17.37
CA TRP A 149 -2.51 -16.37 16.71
C TRP A 149 -3.27 -17.35 17.61
N GLU A 150 -4.29 -18.03 17.09
CA GLU A 150 -5.10 -19.00 17.84
C GLU A 150 -5.35 -20.28 17.02
N ASP A 151 -5.17 -21.46 17.62
CA ASP A 151 -5.45 -22.78 17.02
C ASP A 151 -6.48 -23.58 17.84
N GLY A 152 -7.26 -22.89 18.69
CA GLY A 152 -8.22 -23.47 19.64
C GLY A 152 -7.59 -24.08 20.89
N LYS A 153 -6.28 -24.40 20.87
CA LYS A 153 -5.54 -24.96 22.01
C LYS A 153 -4.61 -23.92 22.64
N ARG A 154 -3.98 -23.11 21.81
CA ARG A 154 -2.97 -22.12 22.18
C ARG A 154 -3.39 -20.73 21.70
N ARG A 155 -2.94 -19.73 22.44
CA ARG A 155 -3.02 -18.31 22.08
C ARG A 155 -1.64 -17.73 22.19
N VAL A 156 -1.12 -17.23 21.08
CA VAL A 156 0.17 -16.54 21.06
C VAL A 156 -0.08 -15.12 20.60
N VAL A 157 0.29 -14.14 21.41
CA VAL A 157 0.35 -12.74 20.99
C VAL A 157 1.79 -12.43 20.61
N THR A 158 2.03 -12.06 19.36
CA THR A 158 3.32 -11.51 18.95
C THR A 158 3.28 -10.01 19.11
N ALA A 159 4.28 -9.44 19.78
CA ALA A 159 4.33 -8.01 20.09
C ALA A 159 5.72 -7.41 19.80
N TRP A 160 5.76 -6.20 19.26
CA TRP A 160 6.98 -5.42 19.05
C TRP A 160 6.68 -3.92 18.99
N THR A 161 7.71 -3.09 19.01
CA THR A 161 7.62 -1.65 18.73
C THR A 161 8.32 -1.32 17.40
N LEU A 162 7.85 -0.35 16.62
CA LEU A 162 8.53 0.04 15.37
C LEU A 162 9.87 0.72 15.66
N GLU A 163 9.90 1.51 16.75
CA GLU A 163 11.06 2.29 17.16
C GLU A 163 11.30 2.20 18.68
N GLY A 164 12.57 2.30 19.09
CA GLY A 164 12.97 2.35 20.49
C GLY A 164 12.57 1.11 21.31
N THR A 165 12.18 1.35 22.56
CA THR A 165 11.64 0.37 23.48
C THR A 165 10.45 0.98 24.21
N THR A 166 9.43 0.18 24.48
CA THR A 166 8.24 0.61 25.24
C THR A 166 7.71 -0.55 26.06
N LYS A 167 6.84 -0.28 27.03
CA LYS A 167 6.11 -1.34 27.73
C LYS A 167 4.90 -1.76 26.90
N LEU A 168 4.50 -3.02 26.99
CA LEU A 168 3.30 -3.53 26.31
C LEU A 168 2.04 -2.76 26.74
N GLY A 169 1.94 -2.37 28.02
CA GLY A 169 0.90 -1.46 28.51
C GLY A 169 -0.51 -2.05 28.61
N VAL A 170 -0.68 -3.34 28.34
CA VAL A 170 -1.96 -4.06 28.44
C VAL A 170 -1.80 -5.35 29.25
N GLU A 171 -2.78 -5.67 30.09
CA GLU A 171 -2.78 -6.89 30.90
C GLU A 171 -3.55 -8.02 30.19
N LEU A 172 -2.82 -8.84 29.44
CA LEU A 172 -3.33 -9.99 28.70
C LEU A 172 -3.58 -11.23 29.59
N GLY A 173 -3.20 -11.20 30.87
CA GLY A 173 -3.33 -12.33 31.80
C GLY A 173 -2.01 -13.08 32.00
N LYS A 174 -2.09 -14.31 32.52
CA LYS A 174 -0.89 -15.14 32.72
C LYS A 174 -0.25 -15.44 31.37
N ALA A 175 1.06 -15.22 31.28
CA ALA A 175 1.79 -15.39 30.05
C ALA A 175 3.22 -15.93 30.27
N GLU A 176 3.58 -16.92 29.46
CA GLU A 176 4.99 -17.24 29.20
C GLU A 176 5.47 -16.31 28.07
N VAL A 177 6.52 -15.55 28.35
CA VAL A 177 7.15 -14.64 27.40
C VAL A 177 8.38 -15.31 26.81
N CYS A 178 8.45 -15.38 25.49
CA CYS A 178 9.60 -15.81 24.73
C CYS A 178 10.16 -14.63 23.94
N ASP A 179 11.44 -14.29 24.12
CA ASP A 179 12.08 -13.25 23.32
C ASP A 179 12.41 -13.75 21.90
N ALA A 180 12.89 -12.84 21.04
CA ALA A 180 13.25 -13.17 19.66
C ALA A 180 14.33 -14.27 19.55
N PHE A 181 15.14 -14.49 20.59
CA PHE A 181 16.23 -15.46 20.60
C PHE A 181 15.87 -16.75 21.32
N GLY A 182 14.62 -16.90 21.77
CA GLY A 182 14.12 -18.14 22.36
C GLY A 182 14.22 -18.19 23.88
N ARG A 183 14.68 -17.14 24.56
CA ARG A 183 14.71 -17.12 26.03
C ARG A 183 13.28 -17.02 26.55
N LYS A 184 12.92 -17.92 27.46
CA LYS A 184 11.60 -17.95 28.10
C LYS A 184 11.64 -17.41 29.52
N THR A 185 10.63 -16.63 29.88
CA THR A 185 10.38 -16.14 31.24
C THR A 185 8.89 -16.13 31.53
N GLN A 186 8.50 -16.20 32.79
CA GLN A 186 7.11 -15.99 33.20
C GLN A 186 6.90 -14.49 33.49
N ALA A 187 5.90 -13.89 32.86
CA ALA A 187 5.53 -12.51 33.16
C ALA A 187 4.78 -12.44 34.49
N LYS A 188 5.21 -11.55 35.39
CA LYS A 188 4.43 -11.21 36.59
C LYS A 188 3.16 -10.43 36.22
N THR A 189 3.31 -9.56 35.23
CA THR A 189 2.27 -8.75 34.59
C THR A 189 2.70 -8.57 33.15
N THR A 190 1.76 -8.73 32.23
CA THR A 190 2.05 -8.55 30.80
C THR A 190 2.19 -7.08 30.44
N ALA A 191 1.53 -6.17 31.17
CA ALA A 191 1.63 -4.73 30.94
C ALA A 191 3.06 -4.20 31.06
N GLU A 192 3.89 -4.82 31.90
CA GLU A 192 5.28 -4.43 32.14
C GLU A 192 6.31 -5.11 31.21
N VAL A 193 5.86 -5.98 30.29
CA VAL A 193 6.76 -6.59 29.32
C VAL A 193 7.37 -5.51 28.43
N VAL A 194 8.69 -5.39 28.44
CA VAL A 194 9.42 -4.43 27.61
C VAL A 194 9.54 -4.98 26.19
N LEU A 195 8.97 -4.24 25.25
CA LEU A 195 9.06 -4.50 23.83
C LEU A 195 10.26 -3.77 23.23
N GLY A 196 10.89 -4.43 22.27
CA GLY A 196 11.82 -3.82 21.33
C GLY A 196 11.33 -4.01 19.90
N TYR A 197 12.17 -3.68 18.93
CA TYR A 197 11.83 -3.83 17.53
C TYR A 197 11.89 -5.27 17.00
N ALA A 198 12.56 -6.17 17.73
CA ALA A 198 12.49 -7.60 17.50
C ALA A 198 11.21 -8.17 18.16
N PRO A 199 10.54 -9.13 17.53
CA PRO A 199 9.29 -9.66 18.06
C PRO A 199 9.47 -10.44 19.36
N THR A 200 8.55 -10.20 20.29
CA THR A 200 8.33 -10.98 21.50
C THR A 200 7.08 -11.83 21.33
N TYR A 201 7.09 -13.06 21.84
CA TYR A 201 5.99 -14.01 21.73
C TYR A 201 5.44 -14.29 23.13
N LEU A 202 4.16 -14.00 23.34
CA LEU A 202 3.48 -14.19 24.62
C LEU A 202 2.48 -15.33 24.46
N THR A 203 2.77 -16.49 25.05
CA THR A 203 1.78 -17.58 25.15
C THR A 203 0.86 -17.27 26.32
N VAL A 204 -0.39 -16.92 26.05
CA VAL A 204 -1.33 -16.32 27.02
C VAL A 204 -2.49 -17.27 27.36
N GLU A 205 -2.90 -17.25 28.62
CA GLU A 205 -4.18 -17.83 29.04
C GLU A 205 -5.36 -16.91 28.63
N PRO A 206 -6.59 -17.43 28.49
CA PRO A 206 -7.77 -16.59 28.31
C PRO A 206 -7.90 -15.54 29.42
N SER A 207 -8.18 -14.29 29.05
CA SER A 207 -8.51 -13.21 29.98
C SER A 207 -9.60 -12.32 29.39
N ALA A 208 -10.30 -11.59 30.25
CA ALA A 208 -11.34 -10.66 29.83
C ALA A 208 -10.77 -9.54 28.94
N GLU A 209 -9.59 -9.04 29.27
CA GLU A 209 -8.93 -7.98 28.51
C GLU A 209 -8.47 -8.48 27.13
N LEU A 210 -7.89 -9.68 27.02
CA LEU A 210 -7.57 -10.27 25.73
C LEU A 210 -8.83 -10.44 24.88
N ALA A 211 -9.92 -10.96 25.44
CA ALA A 211 -11.18 -11.12 24.73
C ALA A 211 -11.73 -9.77 24.22
N ARG A 212 -11.62 -8.71 25.02
CA ARG A 212 -11.99 -7.34 24.63
C ARG A 212 -11.15 -6.83 23.46
N LEU A 213 -9.83 -6.98 23.52
CA LEU A 213 -8.91 -6.57 22.45
C LEU A 213 -9.16 -7.35 21.15
N VAL A 214 -9.48 -8.64 21.24
CA VAL A 214 -9.86 -9.47 20.10
C VAL A 214 -11.13 -8.97 19.44
N GLY A 215 -12.17 -8.65 20.24
CA GLY A 215 -13.41 -8.04 19.75
C GLY A 215 -13.12 -6.76 18.97
N LEU A 216 -12.39 -5.83 19.58
CA LEU A 216 -12.01 -4.57 18.92
C LEU A 216 -11.17 -4.77 17.64
N GLY A 217 -10.24 -5.73 17.65
CA GLY A 217 -9.43 -6.05 16.48
C GLY A 217 -10.29 -6.57 15.31
N ARG A 218 -11.24 -7.46 15.60
CA ARG A 218 -12.19 -8.00 14.61
C ARG A 218 -13.15 -6.92 14.10
N ASP A 219 -13.65 -6.06 14.97
CA ASP A 219 -14.53 -4.95 14.59
C ASP A 219 -13.80 -3.95 13.67
N ARG A 220 -12.54 -3.62 13.97
CA ARG A 220 -11.70 -2.78 13.09
C ARG A 220 -11.46 -3.43 11.74
N ALA A 221 -11.15 -4.73 11.71
CA ALA A 221 -10.96 -5.46 10.46
C ALA A 221 -12.25 -5.47 9.61
N LYS A 222 -13.40 -5.72 10.25
CA LYS A 222 -14.71 -5.68 9.59
C LYS A 222 -15.04 -4.28 9.06
N ALA A 223 -14.80 -3.24 9.86
CA ALA A 223 -15.03 -1.85 9.45
C ALA A 223 -14.14 -1.47 8.25
N ARG A 224 -12.86 -1.86 8.27
CA ARG A 224 -11.95 -1.65 7.13
C ARG A 224 -12.41 -2.39 5.87
N ALA A 225 -12.81 -3.66 6.00
CA ALA A 225 -13.33 -4.42 4.87
C ALA A 225 -14.61 -3.78 4.29
N ALA A 226 -15.53 -3.34 5.16
CA ALA A 226 -16.75 -2.64 4.73
C ALA A 226 -16.42 -1.31 4.02
N GLU A 227 -15.47 -0.54 4.54
CA GLU A 227 -15.03 0.70 3.90
C GLU A 227 -14.40 0.46 2.53
N ARG A 228 -13.54 -0.56 2.41
CA ARG A 228 -12.94 -0.96 1.13
C ARG A 228 -14.00 -1.42 0.12
N GLN A 229 -14.98 -2.21 0.55
CA GLN A 229 -16.10 -2.62 -0.30
C GLN A 229 -16.92 -1.41 -0.74
N ARG A 230 -17.18 -0.46 0.17
CA ARG A 230 -17.86 0.81 -0.14
C ARG A 230 -17.08 1.62 -1.18
N LEU A 231 -15.77 1.82 -0.98
CA LEU A 231 -14.90 2.52 -1.92
C LEU A 231 -14.84 1.81 -3.28
N THR A 232 -14.84 0.48 -3.31
CA THR A 232 -14.88 -0.35 -4.52
C THR A 232 -16.20 -0.19 -5.28
N ALA A 233 -17.31 0.05 -4.59
CA ALA A 233 -18.62 0.25 -5.20
C ALA A 233 -18.81 1.68 -5.76
N LEU A 234 -17.96 2.65 -5.42
CA LEU A 234 -18.11 4.01 -5.91
C LEU A 234 -17.92 4.06 -7.44
N PRO A 235 -18.83 4.72 -8.19
CA PRO A 235 -18.64 4.93 -9.63
C PRO A 235 -17.50 5.93 -9.84
N MET A 236 -16.37 5.48 -10.39
CA MET A 236 -15.21 6.33 -10.67
C MET A 236 -14.98 6.36 -12.18
N SER A 237 -14.58 7.53 -12.69
CA SER A 237 -14.08 7.66 -14.06
C SER A 237 -12.59 7.96 -14.01
N LEU A 238 -11.79 7.10 -14.65
CA LEU A 238 -10.34 7.12 -14.62
C LEU A 238 -9.85 7.12 -16.06
N TYR A 239 -9.11 8.15 -16.46
CA TYR A 239 -8.62 8.34 -17.82
C TYR A 239 -7.10 8.55 -17.83
N ASP A 240 -6.41 7.77 -18.63
CA ASP A 240 -4.96 7.83 -18.82
C ASP A 240 -4.71 8.21 -20.28
N PHE A 241 -4.09 9.37 -20.48
CA PHE A 241 -4.01 10.01 -21.79
C PHE A 241 -2.71 9.58 -22.48
N GLY A 242 -2.83 8.91 -23.62
CA GLY A 242 -1.68 8.48 -24.39
C GLY A 242 -1.84 7.08 -25.00
N GLY A 243 -0.83 6.23 -24.86
CA GLY A 243 -0.79 4.90 -25.44
C GLY A 243 -1.59 3.85 -24.65
N THR A 244 -1.77 2.67 -25.23
CA THR A 244 -2.39 1.52 -24.55
C THR A 244 -1.38 0.61 -23.84
N ASP A 245 -0.08 0.86 -24.06
CA ASP A 245 1.00 -0.02 -23.63
C ASP A 245 1.31 0.14 -22.13
N TYR A 246 1.09 1.34 -21.57
CA TYR A 246 1.48 1.70 -20.20
C TYR A 246 0.34 2.28 -19.38
N VAL A 247 -0.86 1.71 -19.51
CA VAL A 247 -2.03 2.20 -18.76
C VAL A 247 -1.88 1.99 -17.26
N GLY A 248 -1.99 3.08 -16.50
CA GLY A 248 -1.87 3.10 -15.05
C GLY A 248 -3.03 2.47 -14.28
N MET A 249 -2.84 2.38 -12.96
CA MET A 249 -3.76 1.77 -12.01
C MET A 249 -3.99 2.69 -10.82
N LEU A 250 -5.25 2.94 -10.46
CA LEU A 250 -5.60 3.59 -9.20
C LEU A 250 -5.51 2.55 -8.09
N LYS A 251 -4.76 2.86 -7.03
CA LYS A 251 -4.57 2.03 -5.84
C LYS A 251 -5.03 2.79 -4.59
N GLY A 252 -5.35 2.07 -3.50
CA GLY A 252 -5.72 2.67 -2.21
C GLY A 252 -7.13 3.25 -2.12
N TYR A 253 -7.98 3.02 -3.12
CA TYR A 253 -9.39 3.47 -3.17
C TYR A 253 -10.33 2.28 -3.41
N GLY A 254 -10.29 1.32 -2.49
CA GLY A 254 -10.91 0.00 -2.68
C GLY A 254 -10.00 -0.91 -3.52
N LEU A 255 -10.60 -1.83 -4.28
CA LEU A 255 -9.85 -2.70 -5.19
C LEU A 255 -9.09 -1.88 -6.27
N PRO A 256 -7.89 -2.30 -6.67
CA PRO A 256 -7.15 -1.64 -7.74
C PRO A 256 -7.97 -1.53 -9.03
N ARG A 257 -8.01 -0.33 -9.63
CA ARG A 257 -8.76 -0.07 -10.86
C ARG A 257 -7.84 0.38 -11.98
N ARG A 258 -7.97 -0.25 -13.14
CA ARG A 258 -7.24 0.18 -14.34
C ARG A 258 -7.85 1.46 -14.88
N PHE A 259 -7.00 2.40 -15.29
CA PHE A 259 -7.45 3.57 -16.01
C PHE A 259 -7.95 3.17 -17.41
N THR A 260 -8.79 4.02 -18.01
CA THR A 260 -9.18 3.90 -19.42
C THR A 260 -8.19 4.67 -20.26
N ALA A 261 -7.51 4.00 -21.19
CA ALA A 261 -6.63 4.67 -22.14
C ALA A 261 -7.44 5.61 -23.04
N VAL A 262 -6.96 6.83 -23.23
CA VAL A 262 -7.51 7.83 -24.12
C VAL A 262 -6.40 8.29 -25.07
N GLY A 263 -6.44 7.82 -26.30
CA GLY A 263 -5.50 8.19 -27.35
C GLY A 263 -5.86 9.54 -27.98
N LYS A 264 -4.93 10.10 -28.75
CA LYS A 264 -5.12 11.39 -29.42
C LYS A 264 -6.34 11.44 -30.34
N ASP A 265 -6.73 10.31 -30.93
CA ASP A 265 -7.84 10.21 -31.88
C ASP A 265 -9.18 9.86 -31.21
N ASP A 266 -9.22 9.74 -29.87
CA ASP A 266 -10.45 9.49 -29.11
C ASP A 266 -11.31 10.74 -28.99
N VAL A 267 -11.95 11.12 -30.09
CA VAL A 267 -12.91 12.23 -30.15
C VAL A 267 -14.20 11.86 -29.39
N TRP A 268 -14.86 12.87 -28.82
CA TRP A 268 -16.10 12.77 -28.06
C TRP A 268 -17.12 11.90 -28.80
N ASN A 269 -17.63 10.92 -28.09
CA ASN A 269 -18.66 10.03 -28.57
C ASN A 269 -19.75 9.92 -27.49
N GLU A 270 -21.00 10.23 -27.85
CA GLU A 270 -22.13 10.33 -26.90
C GLU A 270 -22.47 8.98 -26.23
N GLU A 271 -22.26 7.88 -26.95
CA GLU A 271 -22.50 6.52 -26.46
C GLU A 271 -21.40 6.09 -25.48
N ARG A 272 -20.14 6.36 -25.83
CA ARG A 272 -18.96 6.12 -24.98
C ARG A 272 -18.94 7.03 -23.76
N GLY A 273 -19.48 8.24 -23.87
CA GLY A 273 -19.58 9.21 -22.79
C GLY A 273 -18.26 9.90 -22.44
N TYR A 274 -17.21 9.78 -23.26
CA TYR A 274 -15.98 10.54 -23.12
C TYR A 274 -15.25 10.73 -24.46
N GLY A 275 -14.31 11.67 -24.48
CA GLY A 275 -13.40 11.93 -25.60
C GLY A 275 -13.07 13.42 -25.76
N PHE A 276 -12.12 13.74 -26.63
CA PHE A 276 -11.75 15.12 -26.95
C PHE A 276 -12.76 15.79 -27.88
N SER A 277 -12.94 17.11 -27.81
CA SER A 277 -13.80 17.87 -28.72
C SER A 277 -13.35 17.78 -30.19
N GLU A 278 -12.04 17.65 -30.39
CA GLU A 278 -11.33 17.44 -31.65
C GLU A 278 -10.11 16.54 -31.34
N PRO A 279 -9.49 15.88 -32.34
CA PRO A 279 -8.30 15.07 -32.08
C PRO A 279 -7.21 15.89 -31.37
N ALA A 280 -6.58 15.28 -30.36
CA ALA A 280 -5.41 15.89 -29.72
C ALA A 280 -4.25 15.98 -30.72
N ALA A 281 -3.35 16.93 -30.51
CA ALA A 281 -2.26 17.25 -31.44
C ALA A 281 -1.20 16.13 -31.54
N GLY A 282 -1.09 15.26 -30.53
CA GLY A 282 -0.14 14.17 -30.51
C GLY A 282 -0.17 13.37 -29.21
N VAL A 283 0.62 12.30 -29.19
CA VAL A 283 0.94 11.52 -27.98
C VAL A 283 2.43 11.67 -27.71
N ASP A 284 2.79 11.95 -26.46
CA ASP A 284 4.17 11.97 -25.99
C ASP A 284 4.40 10.75 -25.08
N ASP A 285 5.48 9.99 -25.33
CA ASP A 285 5.96 8.88 -24.48
C ASP A 285 7.29 9.29 -23.83
N MET A 286 7.26 9.53 -22.52
CA MET A 286 8.44 9.80 -21.72
C MET A 286 9.01 8.51 -21.14
N HIS A 287 9.58 7.64 -21.99
CA HIS A 287 10.07 6.30 -21.61
C HIS A 287 11.04 6.23 -20.40
N TRP A 288 11.61 7.36 -19.96
CA TRP A 288 12.44 7.46 -18.75
C TRP A 288 11.62 7.64 -17.45
N VAL A 289 10.32 7.91 -17.53
CA VAL A 289 9.41 8.03 -16.39
C VAL A 289 8.89 6.63 -16.04
N GLY A 290 9.17 6.19 -14.81
CA GLY A 290 8.83 4.85 -14.34
C GLY A 290 7.38 4.68 -13.87
N ASP A 291 6.70 5.76 -13.49
CA ASP A 291 5.28 5.71 -13.15
C ASP A 291 4.45 5.69 -14.45
N PRO A 292 3.70 4.62 -14.74
CA PRO A 292 2.91 4.53 -15.97
C PRO A 292 1.95 5.71 -16.17
N LEU A 293 1.34 6.22 -15.09
CA LEU A 293 0.40 7.35 -15.17
C LEU A 293 1.10 8.65 -15.61
N GLU A 294 2.36 8.83 -15.26
CA GLU A 294 3.10 10.06 -15.56
C GLU A 294 3.95 9.96 -16.82
N ARG A 295 3.98 8.79 -17.47
CA ARG A 295 4.82 8.46 -18.61
C ARG A 295 4.24 8.96 -19.92
N ASP A 296 2.98 8.64 -20.17
CA ASP A 296 2.30 9.02 -21.41
C ASP A 296 1.50 10.31 -21.23
N SER A 297 1.31 11.03 -22.33
CA SER A 297 0.40 12.18 -22.34
C SER A 297 -0.19 12.44 -23.73
N CYS A 298 -1.35 13.09 -23.79
CA CYS A 298 -1.90 13.65 -25.02
C CYS A 298 -1.66 15.16 -25.06
N ARG A 299 -1.00 15.63 -26.12
CA ARG A 299 -0.75 17.05 -26.36
C ARG A 299 -2.01 17.74 -26.88
N VAL A 300 -2.43 18.82 -26.25
CA VAL A 300 -3.66 19.54 -26.54
C VAL A 300 -3.39 21.02 -26.86
N SER A 301 -4.21 21.59 -27.74
CA SER A 301 -4.24 23.02 -28.03
C SER A 301 -5.25 23.74 -27.11
N PRO A 302 -5.25 25.09 -27.08
CA PRO A 302 -6.28 25.86 -26.36
C PRO A 302 -7.73 25.58 -26.78
N SER A 303 -7.95 25.07 -28.00
CA SER A 303 -9.29 24.72 -28.51
C SER A 303 -9.70 23.28 -28.20
N THR A 304 -8.75 22.42 -27.83
CA THR A 304 -9.00 21.01 -27.54
C THR A 304 -9.46 20.84 -26.10
N THR A 305 -10.68 20.31 -25.93
CA THR A 305 -11.30 20.08 -24.63
C THR A 305 -11.56 18.60 -24.44
N PHE A 306 -11.19 18.02 -23.30
CA PHE A 306 -11.61 16.67 -22.94
C PHE A 306 -12.99 16.71 -22.29
N ARG A 307 -13.91 15.88 -22.79
CA ARG A 307 -15.28 15.76 -22.31
C ARG A 307 -15.49 14.41 -21.65
N MET A 308 -16.25 14.39 -20.55
CA MET A 308 -16.66 13.17 -19.87
C MET A 308 -18.06 13.30 -19.26
N ARG A 309 -18.86 12.24 -19.35
CA ARG A 309 -20.13 12.12 -18.64
C ARG A 309 -19.85 11.54 -17.26
N LEU A 310 -20.28 12.26 -16.23
CA LEU A 310 -20.15 11.86 -14.85
C LEU A 310 -21.54 11.69 -14.22
N PRO A 311 -21.70 10.83 -13.20
CA PRO A 311 -22.95 10.75 -12.45
C PRO A 311 -23.28 12.11 -11.79
N PRO A 312 -24.56 12.51 -11.71
CA PRO A 312 -24.96 13.73 -11.02
C PRO A 312 -24.54 13.73 -9.54
N GLY A 313 -24.15 14.89 -9.02
CA GLY A 313 -23.73 15.06 -7.62
C GLY A 313 -22.40 15.77 -7.45
N GLN A 314 -21.86 15.79 -6.23
CA GLN A 314 -20.54 16.36 -5.98
C GLN A 314 -19.44 15.36 -6.34
N VAL A 315 -18.49 15.81 -7.16
CA VAL A 315 -17.37 15.01 -7.63
C VAL A 315 -16.06 15.76 -7.38
N LYS A 316 -15.08 15.05 -6.83
CA LYS A 316 -13.69 15.46 -6.74
C LYS A 316 -12.96 15.02 -8.00
N VAL A 317 -12.47 15.98 -8.76
CA VAL A 317 -11.73 15.74 -10.01
C VAL A 317 -10.26 16.10 -9.80
N ARG A 318 -9.35 15.16 -10.03
CA ARG A 318 -7.90 15.39 -10.01
C ARG A 318 -7.36 15.25 -11.41
N VAL A 319 -6.56 16.21 -11.86
CA VAL A 319 -6.01 16.26 -13.22
C VAL A 319 -4.51 16.45 -13.12
N SER A 320 -3.74 15.57 -13.76
CA SER A 320 -2.31 15.76 -13.99
C SER A 320 -2.10 16.31 -15.40
N ALA A 321 -1.58 17.53 -15.49
CA ALA A 321 -1.36 18.26 -16.73
C ALA A 321 -0.14 19.19 -16.62
N GLY A 322 0.47 19.51 -17.76
CA GLY A 322 1.61 20.43 -17.81
C GLY A 322 1.68 21.18 -19.13
N ALA A 323 2.36 22.33 -19.14
CA ALA A 323 2.71 22.99 -20.40
C ALA A 323 3.75 22.16 -21.16
N ILE A 324 3.82 22.32 -22.49
CA ILE A 324 4.76 21.60 -23.36
C ILE A 324 6.23 21.81 -22.94
N ASN A 325 6.55 22.97 -22.38
CA ASN A 325 7.90 23.33 -21.93
C ASN A 325 8.16 23.03 -20.44
N GLY A 326 7.24 22.36 -19.75
CA GLY A 326 7.34 22.08 -18.32
C GLY A 326 7.04 23.25 -17.39
N GLU A 327 6.65 24.42 -17.93
CA GLU A 327 6.20 25.55 -17.12
C GLU A 327 4.80 25.29 -16.52
N PRO A 328 4.43 26.03 -15.45
CA PRO A 328 3.07 26.02 -14.94
C PRO A 328 2.04 26.33 -16.02
N THR A 329 0.88 25.71 -15.94
CA THR A 329 -0.25 25.96 -16.85
C THR A 329 -1.55 26.08 -16.07
N GLU A 330 -2.57 26.67 -16.67
CA GLU A 330 -3.90 26.79 -16.08
C GLU A 330 -4.81 25.68 -16.62
N VAL A 331 -5.24 24.81 -15.71
CA VAL A 331 -6.25 23.79 -15.99
C VAL A 331 -7.61 24.37 -15.63
N MET A 332 -8.56 24.25 -16.56
CA MET A 332 -9.94 24.67 -16.39
C MET A 332 -10.86 23.46 -16.39
N ILE A 333 -11.92 23.54 -15.60
CA ILE A 333 -12.98 22.55 -15.55
C ILE A 333 -14.34 23.24 -15.47
N GLY A 334 -15.34 22.71 -16.17
CA GLY A 334 -16.67 23.28 -16.10
C GLY A 334 -17.76 22.41 -16.71
N SER A 335 -19.00 22.82 -16.51
CA SER A 335 -20.16 22.27 -17.21
C SER A 335 -21.11 23.41 -17.58
N GLY A 336 -20.95 23.96 -18.78
CA GLY A 336 -21.70 25.15 -19.20
C GLY A 336 -21.12 26.45 -18.61
N ALA A 337 -21.95 27.19 -17.85
CA ALA A 337 -21.60 28.52 -17.33
C ALA A 337 -20.72 28.48 -16.07
N ASP A 338 -20.76 27.37 -15.31
CA ASP A 338 -19.95 27.21 -14.11
C ASP A 338 -18.57 26.67 -14.48
N GLN A 339 -17.56 27.53 -14.37
CA GLN A 339 -16.17 27.21 -14.66
C GLN A 339 -15.30 27.48 -13.43
N GLN A 340 -14.37 26.57 -13.18
CA GLN A 340 -13.30 26.74 -12.20
C GLN A 340 -11.96 26.64 -12.93
N PHE A 341 -10.95 27.33 -12.42
CA PHE A 341 -9.60 27.25 -12.93
C PHE A 341 -8.62 27.11 -11.77
N LYS A 342 -7.55 26.34 -11.99
CA LYS A 342 -6.44 26.22 -11.05
C LYS A 342 -5.11 26.12 -11.81
N PRO A 343 -4.08 26.87 -11.40
CA PRO A 343 -2.75 26.72 -11.95
C PRO A 343 -2.09 25.43 -11.41
N THR A 344 -1.31 24.76 -12.25
CA THR A 344 -0.30 23.79 -11.81
C THR A 344 0.90 24.54 -11.23
N THR A 345 1.86 23.82 -10.63
CA THR A 345 3.15 24.40 -10.21
C THR A 345 4.30 23.68 -10.92
N LYS A 346 5.52 24.25 -10.84
CA LYS A 346 6.71 23.59 -11.40
C LYS A 346 7.00 22.26 -10.69
N GLU A 347 6.68 22.21 -9.41
CA GLU A 347 6.89 21.06 -8.53
C GLU A 347 5.75 20.05 -8.62
N SER A 348 4.57 20.46 -9.11
CA SER A 348 3.39 19.62 -9.18
C SER A 348 2.53 19.92 -10.41
N HIS A 349 2.46 18.92 -11.29
CA HIS A 349 1.55 18.91 -12.43
C HIS A 349 0.10 18.59 -12.05
N LEU A 350 -0.20 18.45 -10.74
CA LEU A 350 -1.48 17.99 -10.25
C LEU A 350 -2.34 19.16 -9.75
N VAL A 351 -3.57 19.25 -10.25
CA VAL A 351 -4.62 20.11 -9.70
C VAL A 351 -5.82 19.29 -9.24
N GLU A 352 -6.58 19.84 -8.31
CA GLU A 352 -7.77 19.19 -7.75
C GLU A 352 -8.94 20.15 -7.71
N PHE A 353 -10.11 19.71 -8.17
CA PHE A 353 -11.36 20.45 -8.17
C PHE A 353 -12.43 19.70 -7.40
N THR A 354 -13.39 20.44 -6.85
CA THR A 354 -14.66 19.90 -6.38
C THR A 354 -15.77 20.60 -7.16
N ILE A 355 -16.50 19.83 -7.96
CA ILE A 355 -17.53 20.34 -8.86
C ILE A 355 -18.87 19.69 -8.55
N THR A 356 -19.95 20.38 -8.88
CA THR A 356 -21.30 19.80 -8.90
C THR A 356 -21.61 19.39 -10.33
N VAL A 357 -21.79 18.10 -10.54
CA VAL A 357 -22.12 17.51 -11.85
C VAL A 357 -23.63 17.52 -12.03
N GLY A 358 -24.08 18.14 -13.14
CA GLY A 358 -25.47 18.14 -13.59
C GLY A 358 -25.72 17.11 -14.70
N ALA A 359 -26.64 17.43 -15.62
CA ALA A 359 -26.96 16.55 -16.75
C ALA A 359 -26.01 16.70 -17.95
N LYS A 360 -25.29 17.82 -18.05
CA LYS A 360 -24.36 18.08 -19.16
C LYS A 360 -23.01 17.40 -18.90
N PRO A 361 -22.27 17.00 -19.96
CA PRO A 361 -20.89 16.56 -19.81
C PRO A 361 -20.04 17.60 -19.08
N VAL A 362 -19.04 17.10 -18.35
CA VAL A 362 -17.98 17.92 -17.77
C VAL A 362 -16.88 18.07 -18.80
N GLU A 363 -16.38 19.29 -18.92
CA GLU A 363 -15.34 19.70 -19.84
C GLU A 363 -14.07 20.06 -19.05
N VAL A 364 -12.92 19.58 -19.49
CA VAL A 364 -11.59 19.90 -18.93
C VAL A 364 -10.69 20.36 -20.08
N TRP A 365 -10.05 21.51 -19.93
CA TRP A 365 -9.15 22.04 -20.95
C TRP A 365 -7.99 22.79 -20.31
N ILE A 366 -6.93 23.01 -21.09
CA ILE A 366 -5.76 23.79 -20.70
C ILE A 366 -5.84 25.13 -21.43
N LYS A 367 -5.56 26.24 -20.73
CA LYS A 367 -5.67 27.59 -21.32
C LYS A 367 -4.78 27.79 -22.54
N ASP A 368 -3.56 27.28 -22.44
CA ASP A 368 -2.53 27.35 -23.45
C ASP A 368 -2.26 25.95 -24.02
N TRP A 369 -1.25 25.84 -24.87
CA TRP A 369 -0.74 24.53 -25.28
C TRP A 369 -0.17 23.75 -24.10
N GLY A 370 -0.57 22.50 -23.97
CA GLY A 370 -0.12 21.63 -22.89
C GLY A 370 -0.34 20.16 -23.20
N SER A 371 -0.21 19.33 -22.18
CA SER A 371 -0.49 17.91 -22.26
C SER A 371 -1.29 17.45 -21.05
N PHE A 372 -2.31 16.62 -21.29
CA PHE A 372 -2.96 15.86 -20.24
C PHE A 372 -2.22 14.54 -20.05
N LYS A 373 -1.96 14.15 -18.80
CA LYS A 373 -1.36 12.85 -18.45
C LYS A 373 -2.40 11.87 -17.95
N TRP A 374 -3.13 12.25 -16.89
CA TRP A 374 -4.24 11.46 -16.38
C TRP A 374 -5.29 12.31 -15.68
N LEU A 375 -6.49 11.75 -15.55
CA LEU A 375 -7.61 12.34 -14.84
C LEU A 375 -8.33 11.29 -14.00
N THR A 376 -8.70 11.67 -12.78
CA THR A 376 -9.64 10.91 -11.94
C THR A 376 -10.84 11.77 -11.60
N ALA A 377 -12.03 11.18 -11.65
CA ALA A 377 -13.27 11.78 -11.18
C ALA A 377 -13.95 10.81 -10.22
N MET A 378 -14.04 11.21 -8.96
CA MET A 378 -14.54 10.39 -7.86
C MET A 378 -15.65 11.11 -7.10
N PRO A 379 -16.77 10.45 -6.77
CA PRO A 379 -17.81 11.05 -5.93
C PRO A 379 -17.20 11.54 -4.62
N VAL A 380 -17.57 12.74 -4.18
CA VAL A 380 -17.28 13.18 -2.82
C VAL A 380 -18.17 12.33 -1.93
N ALA A 381 -17.57 11.37 -1.22
CA ALA A 381 -18.31 10.60 -0.25
C ALA A 381 -18.92 11.59 0.76
N PRO A 382 -20.22 11.47 1.10
CA PRO A 382 -20.76 12.24 2.21
C PRO A 382 -19.88 11.96 3.44
N ALA A 383 -19.56 13.01 4.20
CA ALA A 383 -18.78 12.86 5.42
C ALA A 383 -19.45 11.76 6.29
N PRO A 384 -18.67 10.80 6.82
CA PRO A 384 -19.21 9.66 7.55
C PRO A 384 -20.01 10.03 8.78
#